data_AF-A0A060YEY9-F1
#
_entry.id   AF-A0A060YEY9-F1
#
_cell.length_a   1.000
_cell.length_b   1.000
_cell.length_c   1.000
_cell.angle_alpha   90.00
_cell.angle_beta   90.00
_cell.angle_gamma   90.00
#
_symmetry.space_group_name_H-M   'P 1'
#
loop_
_entity.id
_entity.type
_entity.pdbx_description
1 polymer ?
#
loop_
_entity_poly.entity_id
_entity_poly.type
_entity_poly.pdbx_seq_one_letter_code
_entity_poly.pdbx_strand_id
1 'polypeptide(L)'
;AVKDLLSWLFSRVKEQQHSHDDRYGDFCLKAAVSLLETICKNMKSNLNHEIHLVCLDLVSLIAETAFHLQTKEVTNNLLENTRKEKLKETMAIIKEWLRITFKNKLVNNIDFAYMSETKVWNKLISLKIGSEEFTQYWRNTFLNDFEGKLKQETSMHQIEIYINKIEEVSKTLPFLENSLEKCALEAVTVICQAR
;
A
#
# COMPACT_ATOMS: atom_id res chain seq x y z
N ALA A 1 -21.12 -9.20 2.30
CA ALA A 1 -21.87 -8.09 1.68
C ALA A 1 -20.95 -7.04 1.04
N VAL A 2 -20.25 -6.17 1.80
CA VAL A 2 -19.42 -5.10 1.21
C VAL A 2 -18.24 -5.65 0.41
N LYS A 3 -17.52 -6.64 0.93
CA LYS A 3 -16.42 -7.31 0.23
C LYS A 3 -16.88 -7.95 -1.09
N ASP A 4 -18.04 -8.59 -1.09
CA ASP A 4 -18.60 -9.26 -2.27
C ASP A 4 -19.00 -8.25 -3.34
N LEU A 5 -19.61 -7.13 -2.94
CA LEU A 5 -19.93 -6.01 -3.84
C LEU A 5 -18.67 -5.43 -4.48
N LEU A 6 -17.61 -5.19 -3.69
CA LEU A 6 -16.34 -4.68 -4.21
C LEU A 6 -15.68 -5.66 -5.18
N SER A 7 -15.71 -6.96 -4.85
CA SER A 7 -15.15 -8.02 -5.71
C SER A 7 -15.93 -8.13 -7.03
N TRP A 8 -17.25 -7.97 -6.98
CA TRP A 8 -18.10 -7.91 -8.17
C TRP A 8 -17.80 -6.68 -9.02
N LEU A 9 -17.71 -5.49 -8.40
CA LEU A 9 -17.33 -4.25 -9.11
C LEU A 9 -15.96 -4.37 -9.77
N PHE A 10 -14.98 -4.93 -9.07
CA PHE A 10 -13.65 -5.20 -9.60
C PHE A 10 -13.71 -6.08 -10.84
N SER A 11 -14.48 -7.17 -10.78
CA SER A 11 -14.65 -8.09 -11.91
C SER A 11 -15.30 -7.39 -13.11
N ARG A 12 -16.33 -6.57 -12.87
CA ARG A 12 -17.01 -5.79 -13.92
C ARG A 12 -16.10 -4.76 -14.60
N VAL A 13 -15.31 -4.02 -13.82
CA VAL A 13 -14.36 -3.05 -14.37
C VAL A 13 -13.30 -3.76 -15.21
N LYS A 14 -12.82 -4.91 -14.75
CA LYS A 14 -11.85 -5.71 -15.49
C LYS A 14 -12.41 -6.21 -16.83
N GLU A 15 -13.67 -6.63 -16.86
CA GLU A 15 -14.37 -7.05 -18.09
C GLU A 15 -14.53 -5.91 -19.11
N GLN A 16 -14.68 -4.67 -18.64
CA GLN A 16 -14.99 -3.50 -19.49
C GLN A 16 -13.77 -2.63 -19.83
N GLN A 17 -12.56 -3.02 -19.42
CA GLN A 17 -11.31 -2.25 -19.53
C GLN A 17 -10.98 -1.70 -20.94
N HIS A 18 -11.54 -2.27 -22.01
CA HIS A 18 -11.27 -1.86 -23.39
C HIS A 18 -12.37 -0.99 -24.04
N SER A 19 -13.44 -0.63 -23.30
CA SER A 19 -14.65 -0.02 -23.87
C SER A 19 -14.82 1.47 -23.54
N HIS A 20 -13.87 2.13 -22.88
CA HIS A 20 -14.11 3.42 -22.23
C HIS A 20 -13.30 4.59 -22.85
N ASP A 21 -13.96 5.75 -22.99
CA ASP A 21 -13.33 7.06 -23.28
C ASP A 21 -12.47 7.49 -22.07
N ASP A 22 -11.37 8.20 -22.33
CA ASP A 22 -10.40 8.69 -21.33
C ASP A 22 -11.09 9.44 -20.17
N ARG A 23 -12.11 10.25 -20.49
CA ARG A 23 -12.88 11.02 -19.49
C ARG A 23 -13.65 10.12 -18.54
N TYR A 24 -14.15 8.97 -19.01
CA TYR A 24 -14.87 8.02 -18.18
C TYR A 24 -13.93 7.36 -17.16
N GLY A 25 -12.68 7.08 -17.54
CA GLY A 25 -11.65 6.57 -16.63
C GLY A 25 -11.38 7.50 -15.45
N ASP A 26 -11.33 8.82 -15.68
CA ASP A 26 -11.11 9.81 -14.62
C ASP A 26 -12.29 9.92 -13.63
N PHE A 27 -13.52 9.83 -14.13
CA PHE A 27 -14.70 9.76 -13.27
C PHE A 27 -14.69 8.49 -12.42
N CYS A 28 -14.34 7.35 -13.02
CA CYS A 28 -14.22 6.08 -12.30
C CYS A 28 -13.14 6.15 -11.22
N LEU A 29 -11.97 6.73 -11.53
CA LEU A 29 -10.88 6.89 -10.58
C LEU A 29 -11.33 7.75 -9.39
N LYS A 30 -11.96 8.91 -9.66
CA LYS A 30 -12.50 9.78 -8.59
C LYS A 30 -13.51 9.04 -7.71
N ALA A 31 -14.45 8.32 -8.31
CA ALA A 31 -15.46 7.58 -7.57
C ALA A 31 -14.84 6.46 -6.70
N ALA A 32 -13.87 5.72 -7.24
CA ALA A 32 -13.18 4.67 -6.51
C ALA A 32 -12.35 5.21 -5.33
N VAL A 33 -11.68 6.34 -5.51
CA VAL A 33 -10.93 7.01 -4.42
C VAL A 33 -11.89 7.50 -3.32
N SER A 34 -13.03 8.09 -3.68
CA SER A 34 -14.05 8.49 -2.69
C SER A 34 -14.67 7.29 -1.95
N LEU A 35 -14.84 6.16 -2.64
CA LEU A 35 -15.29 4.93 -2.00
C LEU A 35 -14.25 4.39 -1.01
N LEU A 36 -12.97 4.38 -1.40
CA LEU A 36 -11.86 4.00 -0.51
C LEU A 36 -11.82 4.89 0.73
N GLU A 37 -11.90 6.21 0.54
CA GLU A 37 -11.95 7.18 1.65
C GLU A 37 -13.09 6.88 2.61
N THR A 38 -14.29 6.60 2.07
CA THR A 38 -15.47 6.28 2.87
C THR A 38 -15.27 4.99 3.67
N ILE A 39 -14.70 3.95 3.06
CA ILE A 39 -14.39 2.70 3.74
C ILE A 39 -13.36 2.93 4.86
N CYS A 40 -12.24 3.58 4.56
CA CYS A 40 -11.18 3.91 5.52
C CYS A 40 -11.69 4.71 6.73
N LYS A 41 -12.61 5.67 6.51
CA LYS A 41 -13.18 6.49 7.59
C LYS A 41 -14.14 5.72 8.49
N ASN A 42 -14.92 4.80 7.92
CA ASN A 42 -15.99 4.11 8.64
C ASN A 42 -15.58 2.74 9.21
N MET A 43 -14.57 2.08 8.65
CA MET A 43 -14.18 0.71 8.99
C MET A 43 -12.81 0.62 9.68
N LYS A 44 -12.64 1.28 10.82
CA LYS A 44 -11.34 1.43 11.51
C LYS A 44 -10.77 0.16 12.19
N SER A 45 -11.47 -0.98 12.11
CA SER A 45 -10.99 -2.22 12.73
C SER A 45 -9.95 -2.90 11.84
N ASN A 46 -8.85 -3.37 12.44
CA ASN A 46 -7.82 -4.16 11.73
C ASN A 46 -8.37 -5.47 11.14
N LEU A 47 -9.47 -6.00 11.68
CA LEU A 47 -10.17 -7.19 11.15
C LEU A 47 -10.75 -6.94 9.75
N ASN A 48 -11.01 -5.68 9.40
CA ASN A 48 -11.58 -5.31 8.10
C ASN A 48 -10.52 -4.96 7.05
N HIS A 49 -9.23 -5.22 7.31
CA HIS A 49 -8.13 -4.85 6.40
C HIS A 49 -8.35 -5.36 4.97
N GLU A 50 -8.89 -6.57 4.80
CA GLU A 50 -9.19 -7.13 3.47
C GLU A 50 -10.15 -6.25 2.65
N ILE A 51 -11.14 -5.62 3.27
CA ILE A 51 -12.11 -4.74 2.58
C ILE A 51 -11.39 -3.52 1.99
N HIS A 52 -10.45 -2.95 2.77
CA HIS A 52 -9.64 -1.81 2.34
C HIS A 52 -8.72 -2.21 1.18
N LEU A 53 -8.09 -3.38 1.27
CA LEU A 53 -7.20 -3.89 0.22
C LEU A 53 -7.95 -4.20 -1.08
N VAL A 54 -9.15 -4.79 -1.02
CA VAL A 54 -9.97 -5.03 -2.22
C VAL A 54 -10.42 -3.71 -2.86
N CYS A 55 -10.78 -2.71 -2.06
CA CYS A 55 -11.11 -1.39 -2.60
C CYS A 55 -9.89 -0.69 -3.21
N LEU A 56 -8.71 -0.87 -2.62
CA LEU A 56 -7.46 -0.35 -3.17
C LEU A 56 -7.08 -1.06 -4.48
N ASP A 57 -7.30 -2.38 -4.58
CA ASP A 57 -7.12 -3.13 -5.83
C ASP A 57 -8.04 -2.57 -6.94
N LEU A 58 -9.28 -2.21 -6.61
CA LEU A 58 -10.18 -1.53 -7.56
C LEU A 58 -9.62 -0.19 -8.03
N VAL A 59 -9.11 0.64 -7.11
CA VAL A 59 -8.46 1.92 -7.47
C VAL A 59 -7.25 1.68 -8.37
N SER A 60 -6.40 0.71 -8.03
CA SER A 60 -5.22 0.33 -8.81
C SER A 60 -5.60 -0.12 -10.23
N LEU A 61 -6.57 -1.02 -10.36
CA LEU A 61 -7.07 -1.48 -11.65
C LEU A 61 -7.54 -0.32 -12.51
N ILE A 62 -8.41 0.56 -11.97
CA ILE A 62 -8.94 1.71 -12.69
C ILE A 62 -7.80 2.66 -13.09
N ALA A 63 -6.84 2.92 -12.20
CA ALA A 63 -5.69 3.75 -12.51
C ALA A 63 -4.89 3.16 -13.68
N GLU A 64 -4.50 1.88 -13.61
CA GLU A 64 -3.77 1.22 -14.69
C GLU A 64 -4.52 1.30 -16.02
N THR A 65 -5.84 1.04 -16.02
CA THR A 65 -6.66 1.16 -17.23
C THR A 65 -6.64 2.57 -17.82
N ALA A 66 -6.77 3.59 -16.98
CA ALA A 66 -6.80 4.99 -17.39
C ALA A 66 -5.43 5.49 -17.90
N PHE A 67 -4.32 4.97 -17.36
CA PHE A 67 -2.98 5.30 -17.84
C PHE A 67 -2.62 4.54 -19.13
N HIS A 68 -3.10 3.32 -19.32
CA HIS A 68 -2.86 2.55 -20.55
C HIS A 68 -3.65 3.06 -21.77
N LEU A 69 -4.82 3.66 -21.56
CA LEU A 69 -5.66 4.20 -22.64
C LEU A 69 -5.14 5.53 -23.22
N GLN A 70 -4.06 6.10 -22.69
CA GLN A 70 -3.42 7.28 -23.27
C GLN A 70 -2.90 6.98 -24.68
N THR A 71 -3.71 7.31 -25.69
CA THR A 71 -3.29 7.37 -27.09
C THR A 71 -2.17 8.38 -27.25
N LYS A 72 -1.13 8.01 -28.01
CA LYS A 72 0.08 8.81 -28.31
C LYS A 72 -0.17 10.19 -28.93
N GLU A 73 -1.40 10.57 -29.24
CA GLU A 73 -1.70 11.77 -30.04
C GLU A 73 -2.00 13.04 -29.24
N VAL A 74 -2.29 12.99 -27.94
CA VAL A 74 -2.29 14.20 -27.10
C VAL A 74 -1.91 13.82 -25.67
N THR A 75 -0.64 13.99 -25.31
CA THR A 75 -0.22 14.15 -23.91
C THR A 75 -0.87 15.41 -23.35
N ASN A 76 -2.13 15.31 -22.95
CA ASN A 76 -2.76 16.33 -22.13
C ASN A 76 -2.14 16.23 -20.73
N ASN A 77 -1.00 16.89 -20.53
CA ASN A 77 -0.28 16.97 -19.26
C ASN A 77 -1.20 17.29 -18.07
N LEU A 78 -2.29 18.03 -18.31
CA LEU A 78 -3.32 18.33 -17.32
C LEU A 78 -4.07 17.08 -16.80
N LEU A 79 -4.41 16.14 -17.69
CA LEU A 79 -5.14 14.93 -17.34
C LEU A 79 -4.25 13.98 -16.53
N GLU A 80 -3.01 13.81 -16.99
CA GLU A 80 -2.01 13.02 -16.28
C GLU A 80 -1.72 13.59 -14.89
N ASN A 81 -1.56 14.91 -14.78
CA ASN A 81 -1.39 15.59 -13.49
C ASN A 81 -2.61 15.37 -12.58
N THR A 82 -3.83 15.47 -13.12
CA THR A 82 -5.06 15.22 -12.36
C THR A 82 -5.12 13.80 -11.82
N ARG A 83 -4.73 12.80 -12.62
CA ARG A 83 -4.65 11.39 -12.20
C ARG A 83 -3.58 11.21 -11.13
N LYS A 84 -2.38 11.77 -11.32
CA LYS A 84 -1.29 11.75 -10.33
C LYS A 84 -1.73 12.35 -8.99
N GLU A 85 -2.43 13.48 -8.99
CA GLU A 85 -2.97 14.09 -7.76
C GLU A 85 -4.00 13.19 -7.07
N LYS A 86 -4.87 12.51 -7.83
CA LYS A 86 -5.81 11.53 -7.25
C LYS A 86 -5.12 10.32 -6.64
N LEU A 87 -4.00 9.88 -7.23
CA LEU A 87 -3.21 8.81 -6.64
C LEU A 87 -2.44 9.27 -5.38
N LYS A 88 -1.95 10.51 -5.33
CA LYS A 88 -1.40 11.08 -4.09
C LYS A 88 -2.45 11.20 -2.99
N GLU A 89 -3.68 11.59 -3.33
CA GLU A 89 -4.81 11.58 -2.40
C GLU A 89 -5.09 10.16 -1.88
N THR A 90 -5.06 9.16 -2.76
CA THR A 90 -5.16 7.74 -2.38
C THR A 90 -4.10 7.35 -1.36
N MET A 91 -2.84 7.77 -1.57
CA MET A 91 -1.76 7.54 -0.60
C MET A 91 -2.06 8.17 0.75
N ALA A 92 -2.52 9.42 0.77
CA ALA A 92 -2.84 10.13 2.01
C ALA A 92 -3.96 9.42 2.79
N ILE A 93 -4.99 8.95 2.11
CA ILE A 93 -6.10 8.18 2.69
C ILE A 93 -5.57 6.89 3.33
N ILE A 94 -4.74 6.12 2.62
CA ILE A 94 -4.16 4.88 3.13
C ILE A 94 -3.23 5.14 4.33
N LYS A 95 -2.36 6.16 4.25
CA LYS A 95 -1.46 6.52 5.35
C LYS A 95 -2.22 6.89 6.63
N GLU A 96 -3.31 7.66 6.49
CA GLU A 96 -4.14 8.00 7.65
C GLU A 96 -4.87 6.77 8.21
N TRP A 97 -5.39 5.90 7.34
CA TRP A 97 -5.99 4.64 7.77
C TRP A 97 -5.00 3.74 8.51
N LEU A 98 -3.76 3.60 8.02
CA LEU A 98 -2.70 2.86 8.69
C LEU A 98 -2.40 3.45 10.07
N ARG A 99 -2.26 4.78 10.16
CA ARG A 99 -1.99 5.50 11.41
C ARG A 99 -3.07 5.24 12.47
N ILE A 100 -4.33 5.25 12.07
CA ILE A 100 -5.47 5.03 12.97
C ILE A 100 -5.60 3.54 13.37
N THR A 101 -5.52 2.65 12.39
CA THR A 101 -5.83 1.22 12.55
C THR A 101 -4.67 0.46 13.20
N PHE A 102 -3.45 0.82 12.85
CA PHE A 102 -2.21 0.18 13.29
C PHE A 102 -1.35 1.15 14.12
N LYS A 103 -1.97 1.78 15.13
CA LYS A 103 -1.29 2.74 16.02
C LYS A 103 -0.23 2.11 16.93
N ASN A 104 -0.35 0.81 17.19
CA ASN A 104 0.51 0.10 18.12
C ASN A 104 1.85 -0.24 17.46
N LYS A 105 2.80 -0.66 18.30
CA LYS A 105 4.06 -1.26 17.88
C LYS A 105 3.82 -2.44 16.92
N LEU A 106 4.73 -2.60 15.96
CA LEU A 106 4.64 -3.64 14.93
C LEU A 106 4.75 -5.05 15.55
N VAL A 107 5.46 -5.14 16.67
CA VAL A 107 5.81 -6.37 17.35
C VAL A 107 5.42 -6.27 18.83
N ASN A 108 4.93 -7.38 19.39
CA ASN A 108 4.72 -7.52 20.82
C ASN A 108 5.65 -8.62 21.32
N ASN A 109 6.60 -8.25 22.18
CA ASN A 109 7.79 -9.03 22.53
C ASN A 109 8.66 -9.35 21.30
N ILE A 110 8.35 -10.44 20.57
CA ILE A 110 9.20 -10.98 19.49
C ILE A 110 8.36 -11.43 18.28
N ASP A 111 7.04 -11.52 18.42
CA ASP A 111 6.15 -11.91 17.32
C ASP A 111 5.45 -10.70 16.72
N PHE A 112 5.13 -10.76 15.43
CA PHE A 112 4.31 -9.74 14.79
C PHE A 112 2.99 -9.66 15.54
N ALA A 113 2.79 -8.56 16.27
CA ALA A 113 1.62 -8.38 17.14
C ALA A 113 0.33 -8.52 16.32
N TYR A 114 0.42 -8.17 15.03
CA TYR A 114 -0.66 -8.25 14.06
C TYR A 114 -0.10 -8.79 12.74
N MET A 115 -0.20 -10.09 12.51
CA MET A 115 0.09 -10.70 11.20
C MET A 115 -0.73 -10.06 10.06
N SER A 116 -1.89 -9.48 10.37
CA SER A 116 -2.67 -8.67 9.42
C SER A 116 -1.96 -7.39 8.99
N GLU A 117 -1.20 -6.74 9.88
CA GLU A 117 -0.51 -5.48 9.58
C GLU A 117 0.64 -5.73 8.58
N THR A 118 1.46 -6.75 8.81
CA THR A 118 2.56 -7.09 7.89
C THR A 118 2.05 -7.52 6.51
N LYS A 119 0.92 -8.25 6.45
CA LYS A 119 0.24 -8.55 5.20
C LYS A 119 -0.21 -7.29 4.46
N VAL A 120 -0.74 -6.29 5.17
CA VAL A 120 -1.11 -5.00 4.60
C VAL A 120 0.13 -4.30 4.03
N TRP A 121 1.21 -4.18 4.81
CA TRP A 121 2.46 -3.56 4.33
C TRP A 121 3.00 -4.24 3.07
N ASN A 122 3.10 -5.58 3.08
CA ASN A 122 3.57 -6.34 1.93
C ASN A 122 2.68 -6.11 0.70
N LYS A 123 1.34 -6.09 0.87
CA LYS A 123 0.41 -5.80 -0.22
C LYS A 123 0.62 -4.39 -0.77
N LEU A 124 0.74 -3.37 0.09
CA LEU A 124 0.95 -1.98 -0.31
C LEU A 124 2.24 -1.79 -1.11
N ILE A 125 3.33 -2.43 -0.70
CA ILE A 125 4.64 -2.33 -1.36
C ILE A 125 4.65 -3.10 -2.70
N SER A 126 3.92 -4.22 -2.77
CA SER A 126 3.78 -5.03 -3.98
C SER A 126 2.84 -4.43 -5.03
N LEU A 127 1.97 -3.48 -4.63
CA LEU A 127 0.92 -2.93 -5.48
C LEU A 127 1.51 -2.19 -6.68
N LYS A 128 0.98 -2.47 -7.86
CA LYS A 128 1.19 -1.67 -9.06
C LYS A 128 0.05 -0.67 -9.18
N ILE A 129 0.37 0.60 -9.43
CA ILE A 129 -0.64 1.66 -9.44
C ILE A 129 -0.20 2.82 -10.32
N GLY A 130 -1.04 3.18 -11.29
CA GLY A 130 -0.78 4.26 -12.23
C GLY A 130 0.40 3.96 -13.16
N SER A 131 1.25 4.96 -13.43
CA SER A 131 2.47 4.78 -14.22
C SER A 131 3.55 4.01 -13.45
N GLU A 132 4.55 3.48 -14.16
CA GLU A 132 5.72 2.83 -13.54
C GLU A 132 6.45 3.79 -12.59
N GLU A 133 6.65 5.05 -13.01
CA GLU A 133 7.24 6.10 -12.18
C GLU A 133 6.45 6.30 -10.87
N PHE A 134 5.12 6.36 -10.96
CA PHE A 134 4.28 6.53 -9.79
C PHE A 134 4.27 5.28 -8.91
N THR A 135 4.30 4.08 -9.50
CA THR A 135 4.42 2.82 -8.77
C THR A 135 5.72 2.77 -7.96
N GLN A 136 6.84 3.24 -8.51
CA GLN A 136 8.11 3.34 -7.79
C GLN A 136 8.04 4.36 -6.65
N TYR A 137 7.45 5.54 -6.89
CA TYR A 137 7.22 6.54 -5.85
C TYR A 137 6.34 6.00 -4.71
N TRP A 138 5.23 5.34 -5.05
CA TRP A 138 4.34 4.67 -4.12
C TRP A 138 5.10 3.65 -3.26
N ARG A 139 5.80 2.71 -3.92
CA ARG A 139 6.55 1.65 -3.24
C ARG A 139 7.59 2.21 -2.28
N ASN A 140 8.41 3.16 -2.74
CA ASN A 140 9.45 3.75 -1.91
C ASN A 140 8.87 4.50 -0.71
N THR A 141 7.72 5.16 -0.89
CA THR A 141 7.05 5.86 0.22
C THR A 141 6.59 4.88 1.28
N PHE A 142 5.91 3.79 0.91
CA PHE A 142 5.43 2.80 1.88
C PHE A 142 6.55 1.96 2.49
N LEU A 143 7.65 1.71 1.76
CA LEU A 143 8.87 1.11 2.33
C LEU A 143 9.47 2.02 3.41
N ASN A 144 9.63 3.32 3.12
CA ASN A 144 10.17 4.27 4.09
C ASN A 144 9.26 4.42 5.32
N ASP A 145 7.93 4.41 5.13
CA ASP A 145 6.98 4.46 6.24
C ASP A 145 7.06 3.18 7.10
N PHE A 146 7.17 2.01 6.47
CA PHE A 146 7.33 0.72 7.15
C PHE A 146 8.64 0.67 7.94
N GLU A 147 9.77 1.03 7.31
CA GLU A 147 11.08 1.12 7.97
C GLU A 147 11.06 2.12 9.11
N GLY A 148 10.43 3.29 8.92
CA GLY A 148 10.26 4.29 9.96
C GLY A 148 9.48 3.76 11.16
N LYS A 149 8.45 2.94 10.93
CA LYS A 149 7.72 2.27 12.01
C LYS A 149 8.56 1.20 12.70
N LEU A 150 9.29 0.37 11.95
CA LEU A 150 10.17 -0.66 12.51
C LEU A 150 11.28 -0.06 13.38
N LYS A 151 11.83 1.08 12.96
CA LYS A 151 12.86 1.84 13.71
C LYS A 151 12.34 2.48 15.00
N GLN A 152 11.03 2.49 15.26
CA GLN A 152 10.48 2.88 16.56
C GLN A 152 10.68 1.78 17.63
N GLU A 153 11.01 0.56 17.21
CA GLU A 153 11.46 -0.48 18.14
C GLU A 153 12.90 -0.23 18.60
N THR A 154 13.26 -0.80 19.76
CA THR A 154 14.64 -0.73 20.24
C THR A 154 15.59 -1.43 19.25
N SER A 155 16.85 -0.99 19.18
CA SER A 155 17.84 -1.61 18.29
C SER A 155 17.95 -3.12 18.51
N MET A 156 17.88 -3.60 19.77
CA MET A 156 17.88 -5.03 20.07
C MET A 156 16.63 -5.74 19.52
N HIS A 157 15.44 -5.18 19.70
CA HIS A 157 14.23 -5.78 19.14
C HIS A 157 14.26 -5.82 17.61
N GLN A 158 14.78 -4.80 16.93
CA GLN A 158 14.92 -4.82 15.47
C GLN A 158 15.78 -6.01 14.99
N ILE A 159 16.89 -6.27 15.69
CA ILE A 159 17.79 -7.41 15.41
C ILE A 159 17.10 -8.73 15.71
N GLU A 160 16.43 -8.85 16.86
CA GLU A 160 15.71 -10.06 17.25
C GLU A 160 14.57 -10.41 16.28
N ILE A 161 13.83 -9.40 15.79
CA ILE A 161 12.79 -9.60 14.78
C ILE A 161 13.42 -10.20 13.52
N TYR A 162 14.50 -9.61 13.03
CA TYR A 162 15.18 -10.13 11.83
C TYR A 162 15.63 -11.59 12.04
N ILE A 163 16.37 -11.89 13.10
CA ILE A 163 16.88 -13.24 13.37
C ILE A 163 15.75 -14.27 13.47
N ASN A 164 14.67 -13.94 14.17
CA ASN A 164 13.60 -14.90 14.45
C ASN A 164 12.58 -15.04 13.31
N LYS A 165 12.45 -14.03 12.43
CA LYS A 165 11.36 -13.96 11.45
C LYS A 165 11.80 -13.95 10.00
N ILE A 166 13.08 -13.79 9.69
CA ILE A 166 13.54 -13.66 8.30
C ILE A 166 13.09 -14.85 7.42
N GLU A 167 13.21 -16.09 7.88
CA GLU A 167 12.78 -17.25 7.10
C GLU A 167 11.27 -17.28 6.80
N GLU A 168 10.45 -16.84 7.76
CA GLU A 168 9.00 -16.74 7.60
C GLU A 168 8.66 -15.60 6.62
N VAL A 169 9.34 -14.46 6.76
CA VAL A 169 9.14 -13.26 5.95
C VAL A 169 9.59 -13.47 4.51
N SER A 170 10.76 -14.04 4.25
CA SER A 170 11.22 -14.32 2.89
C SER A 170 10.25 -15.23 2.13
N LYS A 171 9.55 -16.14 2.84
CA LYS A 171 8.54 -17.04 2.24
C LYS A 171 7.19 -16.38 2.03
N THR A 172 6.71 -15.57 2.99
CA THR A 172 5.31 -15.12 3.03
C THR A 172 5.13 -13.63 2.71
N LEU A 173 6.17 -12.83 2.90
CA LEU A 173 6.17 -11.37 2.83
C LEU A 173 7.47 -10.86 2.14
N PRO A 174 7.81 -11.34 0.94
CA PRO A 174 9.12 -11.14 0.32
C PRO A 174 9.45 -9.66 0.07
N PHE A 175 8.45 -8.78 -0.02
CA PHE A 175 8.67 -7.35 -0.21
C PHE A 175 9.12 -6.61 1.05
N LEU A 176 9.11 -7.27 2.21
CA LEU A 176 9.56 -6.70 3.49
C LEU A 176 10.96 -7.17 3.90
N GLU A 177 11.47 -8.23 3.28
CA GLU A 177 12.74 -8.89 3.62
C GLU A 177 13.91 -7.88 3.68
N ASN A 178 14.13 -7.17 2.58
CA ASN A 178 15.22 -6.20 2.48
C ASN A 178 15.12 -5.07 3.51
N SER A 179 13.90 -4.63 3.86
CA SER A 179 13.70 -3.59 4.85
C SER A 179 13.98 -4.08 6.27
N LEU A 180 13.65 -5.35 6.59
CA LEU A 180 14.02 -5.96 7.87
C LEU A 180 15.53 -6.09 7.99
N GLU A 181 16.20 -6.61 6.95
CA GLU A 181 17.66 -6.76 6.93
C GLU A 181 18.35 -5.40 7.10
N LYS A 182 17.95 -4.41 6.30
CA LYS A 182 18.48 -3.05 6.37
C LYS A 182 18.34 -2.45 7.77
N CYS A 183 17.15 -2.53 8.37
CA CYS A 183 16.91 -1.97 9.69
C CYS A 183 17.71 -2.71 10.78
N ALA A 184 17.86 -4.03 10.68
CA ALA A 184 18.69 -4.80 11.61
C ALA A 184 20.17 -4.44 11.51
N LEU A 185 20.72 -4.27 10.29
CA LEU A 185 22.11 -3.84 10.09
C LEU A 185 22.38 -2.43 10.63
N GLU A 186 21.45 -1.50 10.39
CA GLU A 186 21.52 -0.15 10.98
C GLU A 186 21.46 -0.21 12.52
N ALA A 187 20.59 -1.05 13.09
CA ALA A 187 20.47 -1.24 14.53
C ALA A 187 21.76 -1.82 15.16
N VAL A 188 22.41 -2.80 14.51
CA VAL A 188 23.73 -3.32 14.93
C VAL A 188 24.75 -2.19 14.97
N THR A 189 24.80 -1.36 13.93
CA THR A 189 25.72 -0.23 13.84
C THR A 189 25.53 0.74 15.00
N VAL A 190 24.27 1.08 15.34
CA VAL A 190 23.94 1.95 16.49
C VAL A 190 24.44 1.36 17.82
N ILE A 191 24.25 0.06 18.05
CA ILE A 191 24.71 -0.60 19.28
C ILE A 191 26.24 -0.59 19.37
N CYS A 192 26.92 -0.88 18.27
CA CYS A 192 28.38 -0.92 18.23
C CYS A 192 29.01 0.45 18.44
N GLN A 193 28.38 1.53 17.95
CA GLN A 193 28.87 2.91 18.11
C GLN A 193 28.55 3.53 19.47
N ALA A 194 27.61 2.97 20.22
CA ALA A 194 27.27 3.39 21.57
C ALA A 194 28.21 2.82 22.66
N ARG A 195 29.20 2.02 22.27
CA ARG A 195 30.28 1.50 23.11
C ARG A 195 31.55 2.32 22.93
#